data_AF-A0A434SRU1-F1
#
_entry.id   AF-A0A434SRU1-F1
#
_cell.length_a   1.000
_cell.length_b   1.000
_cell.length_c   1.000
_cell.angle_alpha   90.00
_cell.angle_beta   90.00
_cell.angle_gamma   90.00
#
_symmetry.space_group_name_H-M   'P 1'
#
loop_
_entity.id
_entity.type
_entity.pdbx_description
1 polymer ?
#
loop_
_entity_poly.entity_id
_entity_poly.type
_entity_poly.pdbx_seq_one_letter_code
_entity_poly.pdbx_strand_id
1 'polypeptide(L)'
;MRAAVSLFALTGSAFAYSDGQLAVMSHVGQAIAGTKICPKLEINEGAMALMLAAEDVKLDDPTVAAAVRGKIEETVRAWEGKSEDLACAAVLMLYGPSGRIAGLLRLSD
;
A
#
# COMPACT_ATOMS: atom_id res chain seq x y z
N MET A 1 37.42 19.92 36.46
CA MET A 1 36.18 19.13 36.28
C MET A 1 36.12 18.68 34.83
N ARG A 2 36.19 17.37 34.56
CA ARG A 2 36.00 16.79 33.23
C ARG A 2 34.54 16.37 33.09
N ALA A 3 33.80 16.98 32.18
CA ALA A 3 32.43 16.59 31.84
C ALA A 3 32.49 15.41 30.86
N ALA A 4 32.04 14.23 31.30
CA ALA A 4 31.79 13.11 30.40
C ALA A 4 30.43 13.32 29.75
N VAL A 5 30.43 13.66 28.46
CA VAL A 5 29.21 13.69 27.64
C VAL A 5 28.95 12.25 27.20
N SER A 6 28.11 11.55 27.94
CA SER A 6 27.56 10.26 27.51
C SER A 6 26.53 10.52 26.40
N LEU A 7 26.96 10.42 25.15
CA LEU A 7 26.04 10.30 24.01
C LEU A 7 25.35 8.92 24.10
N PHE A 8 24.16 8.89 24.68
CA PHE A 8 23.21 7.81 24.43
C PHE A 8 22.74 7.95 22.99
N ALA A 9 23.43 7.27 22.08
CA ALA A 9 22.94 7.01 20.74
C ALA A 9 21.67 6.16 20.90
N LEU A 10 20.51 6.81 20.81
CA LEU A 10 19.24 6.16 20.51
C LEU A 10 19.38 5.53 19.12
N THR A 11 19.96 4.34 19.06
CA THR A 11 19.92 3.46 17.91
C THR A 11 18.51 2.90 17.86
N GLY A 12 17.56 3.72 17.44
CA GLY A 12 16.25 3.23 17.04
C GLY A 12 16.48 2.21 15.93
N SER A 13 16.24 0.94 16.22
CA SER A 13 16.26 -0.13 15.24
C SER A 13 15.30 0.25 14.13
N ALA A 14 15.80 0.80 13.02
CA ALA A 14 15.03 0.92 11.81
C ALA A 14 14.75 -0.52 11.37
N PHE A 15 13.53 -1.00 11.63
CA PHE A 15 13.06 -2.26 11.09
C PHE A 15 13.13 -2.15 9.57
N ALA A 16 14.13 -2.81 8.98
CA ALA A 16 14.32 -2.81 7.54
C ALA A 16 13.37 -3.85 6.95
N TYR A 17 12.32 -3.38 6.28
CA TYR A 17 11.44 -4.23 5.48
C TYR A 17 12.18 -4.70 4.23
N SER A 18 11.87 -5.91 3.77
CA SER A 18 12.38 -6.42 2.49
C SER A 18 11.79 -5.64 1.31
N ASP A 19 12.43 -5.71 0.15
CA ASP A 19 11.87 -5.14 -1.09
C ASP A 19 10.50 -5.75 -1.43
N GLY A 20 10.29 -7.03 -1.12
CA GLY A 20 9.01 -7.72 -1.29
C GLY A 20 7.92 -7.16 -0.37
N GLN A 21 8.23 -6.96 0.91
CA GLN A 21 7.33 -6.33 1.87
C GLN A 21 6.96 -4.90 1.45
N LEU A 22 7.95 -4.11 1.03
CA LEU A 22 7.74 -2.75 0.52
C LEU A 22 6.84 -2.75 -0.73
N ALA A 23 7.06 -3.69 -1.66
CA ALA A 23 6.24 -3.84 -2.85
C ALA A 23 4.79 -4.20 -2.52
N VAL A 24 4.56 -5.15 -1.61
CA VAL A 24 3.22 -5.53 -1.15
C VAL A 24 2.52 -4.34 -0.48
N MET A 25 3.17 -3.64 0.45
CA MET A 25 2.60 -2.44 1.07
C MET A 25 2.23 -1.37 0.03
N SER A 26 3.06 -1.18 -0.99
CA SER A 26 2.77 -0.26 -2.09
C SER A 26 1.57 -0.70 -2.91
N HIS A 27 1.51 -1.96 -3.33
CA HIS A 27 0.41 -2.48 -4.15
C HIS A 27 -0.92 -2.47 -3.40
N VAL A 28 -0.92 -2.85 -2.11
CA VAL A 28 -2.11 -2.77 -1.26
C VAL A 28 -2.58 -1.33 -1.12
N GLY A 29 -1.68 -0.38 -0.81
CA GLY A 29 -2.04 1.03 -0.70
C GLY A 29 -2.58 1.61 -2.01
N GLN A 30 -1.98 1.27 -3.15
CA GLN A 30 -2.43 1.70 -4.47
C GLN A 30 -3.77 1.07 -4.87
N ALA A 31 -4.02 -0.20 -4.54
CA ALA A 31 -5.30 -0.86 -4.81
C ALA A 31 -6.43 -0.26 -3.96
N ILE A 32 -6.18 0.03 -2.67
CA ILE A 32 -7.14 0.73 -1.80
C ILE A 32 -7.39 2.15 -2.29
N ALA A 33 -6.36 2.87 -2.76
CA ALA A 33 -6.58 4.15 -3.43
C ALA A 33 -7.43 3.97 -4.70
N GLY A 34 -7.21 2.88 -5.44
CA GLY A 34 -7.98 2.47 -6.60
C GLY A 34 -9.49 2.43 -6.35
N THR A 35 -9.93 1.89 -5.22
CA THR A 35 -11.37 1.87 -4.86
C THR A 35 -11.93 3.24 -4.48
N LYS A 36 -11.07 4.16 -4.04
CA LYS A 36 -11.46 5.56 -3.76
C LYS A 36 -11.61 6.39 -5.03
N ILE A 37 -10.73 6.17 -6.03
CA ILE A 37 -10.75 6.91 -7.30
C ILE A 37 -11.64 6.27 -8.36
N CYS A 38 -11.99 4.99 -8.20
CA CYS A 38 -12.95 4.27 -9.01
C CYS A 38 -13.93 3.49 -8.10
N PRO A 39 -15.06 4.10 -7.70
CA PRO A 39 -15.98 3.49 -6.72
C PRO A 39 -16.70 2.23 -7.19
N LYS A 40 -16.61 1.90 -8.49
CA LYS A 40 -17.14 0.66 -9.08
C LYS A 40 -16.26 -0.56 -8.83
N LEU A 41 -15.14 -0.38 -8.13
CA LEU A 41 -14.18 -1.42 -7.81
C LEU A 41 -14.10 -1.60 -6.29
N GLU A 42 -13.91 -2.85 -5.89
CA GLU A 42 -13.66 -3.25 -4.52
C GLU A 42 -12.44 -4.14 -4.42
N ILE A 43 -11.89 -4.23 -3.20
CA ILE A 43 -10.78 -5.13 -2.90
C ILE A 43 -11.28 -6.57 -2.93
N ASN A 44 -10.56 -7.43 -3.64
CA ASN A 44 -10.69 -8.86 -3.45
C ASN A 44 -9.91 -9.27 -2.19
N GLU A 45 -10.64 -9.42 -1.08
CA GLU A 45 -10.04 -9.71 0.23
C GLU A 45 -9.21 -11.01 0.22
N GLY A 46 -9.63 -12.02 -0.53
CA GLY A 46 -8.91 -13.28 -0.66
C GLY A 46 -7.56 -13.11 -1.37
N ALA A 47 -7.54 -12.36 -2.48
CA ALA A 47 -6.29 -12.06 -3.19
C ALA A 47 -5.36 -11.18 -2.35
N MET A 48 -5.91 -10.18 -1.65
CA MET A 48 -5.14 -9.34 -0.73
C MET A 48 -4.54 -10.14 0.41
N ALA A 49 -5.31 -11.04 1.04
CA ALA A 49 -4.84 -11.88 2.13
C ALA A 49 -3.68 -12.79 1.70
N LEU A 50 -3.78 -13.40 0.50
CA LEU A 50 -2.70 -14.23 -0.05
C LEU A 50 -1.42 -13.41 -0.28
N MET A 51 -1.55 -12.20 -0.81
CA MET A 51 -0.41 -11.31 -1.07
C MET A 51 0.29 -10.88 0.22
N LEU A 52 -0.47 -10.51 1.24
CA LEU A 52 0.05 -10.15 2.56
C LEU A 52 0.78 -11.33 3.21
N ALA A 53 0.19 -12.52 3.14
CA ALA A 53 0.77 -13.73 3.71
C ALA A 53 2.07 -14.16 3.02
N ALA A 54 2.19 -13.96 1.70
CA ALA A 54 3.37 -14.35 0.94
C ALA A 54 4.66 -13.62 1.37
N GLU A 55 4.54 -12.40 1.88
CA GLU A 55 5.67 -11.55 2.29
C GLU A 55 5.68 -11.27 3.82
N ASP A 56 4.86 -12.00 4.59
CA ASP A 56 4.68 -11.80 6.05
C ASP A 56 4.38 -10.32 6.41
N VAL A 57 3.52 -9.67 5.61
CA VAL A 57 3.08 -8.29 5.86
C VAL A 57 1.83 -8.31 6.72
N LYS A 58 1.88 -7.63 7.87
CA LYS A 58 0.80 -7.63 8.85
C LYS A 58 0.20 -6.23 9.00
N LEU A 59 -1.07 -6.07 8.63
CA LEU A 59 -1.73 -4.76 8.63
C LEU A 59 -2.02 -4.23 10.06
N ASP A 60 -1.91 -5.07 11.08
CA ASP A 60 -1.99 -4.69 12.49
C ASP A 60 -0.67 -4.10 13.03
N ASP A 61 0.44 -4.25 12.31
CA ASP A 61 1.68 -3.53 12.58
C ASP A 61 1.46 -2.03 12.26
N PRO A 62 1.63 -1.13 13.25
CA PRO A 62 1.38 0.31 13.05
C PRO A 62 2.30 0.95 12.00
N THR A 63 3.51 0.43 11.80
CA THR A 63 4.44 0.92 10.79
C THR A 63 4.00 0.49 9.40
N VAL A 64 3.55 -0.76 9.23
CA VAL A 64 2.95 -1.25 7.99
C VAL A 64 1.69 -0.45 7.65
N ALA A 65 0.80 -0.27 8.63
CA ALA A 65 -0.43 0.50 8.47
C ALA A 65 -0.14 1.96 8.04
N ALA A 66 0.87 2.59 8.63
CA ALA A 66 1.30 3.93 8.25
C ALA A 66 1.87 3.98 6.82
N ALA A 67 2.67 2.99 6.42
CA ALA A 67 3.22 2.91 5.06
C ALA A 67 2.12 2.73 4.00
N VAL A 68 1.17 1.83 4.25
CA VAL A 68 0.01 1.61 3.38
C VAL A 68 -0.84 2.89 3.30
N ARG A 69 -1.11 3.54 4.43
CA ARG A 69 -1.84 4.81 4.47
C ARG A 69 -1.14 5.90 3.65
N GLY A 70 0.18 6.05 3.80
CA GLY A 70 0.97 7.00 3.02
C GLY A 70 0.82 6.75 1.52
N LYS A 71 0.83 5.47 1.09
CA LYS A 71 0.63 5.10 -0.31
C LYS A 71 -0.78 5.35 -0.82
N ILE A 72 -1.80 5.20 0.05
CA ILE A 72 -3.17 5.60 -0.28
C ILE A 72 -3.23 7.10 -0.56
N GLU A 73 -2.71 7.92 0.36
CA GLU A 73 -2.75 9.38 0.27
C GLU A 73 -1.96 9.90 -0.94
N GLU A 74 -0.76 9.36 -1.18
CA GLU A 74 0.08 9.66 -2.35
C GLU A 74 -0.68 9.38 -3.65
N THR A 75 -1.29 8.20 -3.75
CA THR A 75 -1.97 7.76 -4.98
C THR A 75 -3.24 8.56 -5.23
N VAL A 76 -4.09 8.77 -4.20
CA VAL A 76 -5.30 9.58 -4.34
C VAL A 76 -4.94 10.99 -4.80
N ARG A 77 -3.95 11.62 -4.17
CA ARG A 77 -3.49 12.97 -4.55
C ARG A 77 -2.98 13.03 -5.98
N ALA A 78 -2.25 12.01 -6.44
CA ALA A 78 -1.75 11.95 -7.81
C ALA A 78 -2.87 11.90 -8.86
N TRP A 79 -4.09 11.51 -8.46
CA TRP A 79 -5.27 11.41 -9.31
C TRP A 79 -6.30 12.53 -9.11
N GLU A 80 -6.06 13.47 -8.20
CA GLU A 80 -6.94 14.64 -8.00
C GLU A 80 -7.12 15.43 -9.31
N GLY A 81 -8.38 15.77 -9.63
CA GLY A 81 -8.74 16.52 -10.82
C GLY A 81 -8.63 15.75 -12.15
N LYS A 82 -8.26 14.46 -12.12
CA LYS A 82 -8.29 13.58 -13.30
C LYS A 82 -9.69 12.96 -13.47
N SER A 83 -10.03 12.57 -14.70
CA SER A 83 -11.33 11.94 -14.97
C SER A 83 -11.42 10.56 -14.33
N GLU A 84 -12.58 10.25 -13.73
CA GLU A 84 -12.89 8.94 -13.16
C GLU A 84 -12.70 7.80 -14.17
N ASP A 85 -13.15 7.95 -15.42
CA ASP A 85 -13.02 6.89 -16.42
C ASP A 85 -11.56 6.50 -16.70
N LEU A 86 -10.65 7.48 -16.79
CA LEU A 86 -9.22 7.23 -16.91
C LEU A 86 -8.65 6.56 -15.65
N ALA A 87 -9.11 6.97 -14.47
CA ALA A 87 -8.69 6.36 -13.21
C ALA A 87 -9.13 4.90 -13.14
N CYS A 88 -10.39 4.62 -13.43
CA CYS A 88 -10.94 3.27 -13.50
C CYS A 88 -10.18 2.39 -14.50
N ALA A 89 -9.91 2.89 -15.71
CA ALA A 89 -9.16 2.15 -16.72
C ALA A 89 -7.73 1.83 -16.25
N ALA A 90 -7.02 2.81 -15.71
CA ALA A 90 -5.66 2.61 -15.22
C ALA A 90 -5.60 1.62 -14.04
N VAL A 91 -6.53 1.74 -13.10
CA VAL A 91 -6.64 0.86 -11.94
C VAL A 91 -6.99 -0.57 -12.37
N LEU A 92 -7.89 -0.75 -13.34
CA LEU A 92 -8.23 -2.07 -13.90
C LEU A 92 -7.05 -2.71 -14.63
N MET A 93 -6.27 -1.94 -15.39
CA MET A 93 -5.05 -2.46 -16.05
C MET A 93 -3.99 -2.91 -15.04
N LEU A 94 -3.95 -2.31 -13.87
CA LEU A 94 -2.98 -2.67 -12.84
C LEU A 94 -3.46 -3.81 -11.94
N TYR A 95 -4.71 -3.78 -11.49
CA TYR A 95 -5.20 -4.62 -10.39
C TYR A 95 -6.48 -5.39 -10.70
N GLY A 96 -7.10 -5.17 -11.85
CA GLY A 96 -8.31 -5.91 -12.26
C GLY A 96 -8.04 -7.40 -12.49
N PRO A 97 -9.06 -8.18 -12.88
CA PRO A 97 -8.94 -9.64 -13.06
C PRO A 97 -7.80 -10.08 -14.01
N SER A 98 -7.48 -9.25 -15.00
CA SER A 98 -6.37 -9.49 -15.95
C SER A 98 -5.27 -8.43 -15.85
N GLY A 99 -5.20 -7.74 -14.71
CA GLY A 99 -4.20 -6.71 -14.47
C GLY A 99 -2.80 -7.25 -14.22
N ARG A 100 -1.82 -6.35 -14.13
CA ARG A 100 -0.42 -6.69 -13.80
C ARG A 100 -0.30 -7.44 -12.46
N ILE A 101 -1.04 -6.99 -11.46
CA ILE A 101 -1.23 -7.64 -10.17
C ILE A 101 -2.64 -8.21 -10.17
N ALA A 102 -2.80 -9.31 -10.89
CA ALA A 102 -4.09 -9.82 -11.31
C ALA A 102 -5.03 -10.13 -10.12
N GLY A 103 -6.27 -9.67 -10.23
CA GLY A 103 -7.36 -10.07 -9.35
C GLY A 103 -7.37 -9.43 -7.96
N LEU A 104 -6.50 -8.45 -7.70
CA LEU A 104 -6.50 -7.72 -6.42
C LEU A 104 -7.72 -6.80 -6.28
N LEU A 105 -8.25 -6.30 -7.39
CA LEU A 105 -9.52 -5.59 -7.49
C LEU A 105 -10.52 -6.37 -8.35
N ARG A 106 -11.79 -6.27 -7.96
CA ARG A 106 -12.93 -6.78 -8.72
C ARG A 106 -13.97 -5.67 -8.92
N LEU A 107 -14.84 -5.85 -9.90
CA LEU A 107 -16.03 -5.01 -10.02
C LEU A 107 -16.92 -5.26 -8.81
N SER A 108 -17.43 -4.18 -8.22
CA SER A 108 -18.45 -4.25 -7.19
C SER A 108 -19.73 -4.85 -7.79
N ASP A 109 -20.35 -5.77 -7.06
CA ASP A 109 -21.64 -6.40 -7.44
C ASP A 109 -22.82 -5.40 -7.39
#